data_AF-A0A6G0ZPG0-F1
#
_entry.id   AF-A0A6G0ZPG0-F1
#
_cell.length_a   1.000
_cell.length_b   1.000
_cell.length_c   1.000
_cell.angle_alpha   90.00
_cell.angle_beta   90.00
_cell.angle_gamma   90.00
#
_symmetry.space_group_name_H-M   'P 1'
#
loop_
_entity.id
_entity.type
_entity.pdbx_description
1 polymer ?
#
loop_
_entity_poly.entity_id
_entity_poly.type
_entity_poly.pdbx_seq_one_letter_code
_entity_poly.pdbx_strand_id
1 'polypeptide(L)'
;MNRYKGITLLYTWYNILSLIVLKILEGLAEEIVGKYQSGFRKGRSTTDYIIVVRKLMGKRYEDAKDLHMVFVDYKQAYDSVNKERLWETLR
;
A
#
# COMPACT_ATOMS: atom_id res chain seq x y z
N MET A 1 20.97 15.23 -7.25
CA MET A 1 19.93 14.51 -6.49
C MET A 1 19.20 13.58 -7.46
N ASN A 2 19.62 12.32 -7.55
CA ASN A 2 19.23 11.41 -8.63
C ASN A 2 17.77 10.94 -8.45
N ARG A 3 16.85 11.38 -9.32
CA ARG A 3 15.41 11.04 -9.28
C ARG A 3 15.04 9.88 -10.24
N TYR A 4 15.99 9.01 -10.54
CA TYR A 4 15.74 7.88 -11.41
C TYR A 4 15.13 6.72 -10.60
N LYS A 5 13.94 6.26 -10.97
CA LYS A 5 13.39 4.99 -10.50
C LYS A 5 13.63 3.96 -11.59
N GLY A 6 14.53 3.01 -11.34
CA GLY A 6 14.75 1.89 -12.27
C GLY A 6 13.52 1.00 -12.29
N ILE A 7 12.92 0.83 -13.47
CA ILE A 7 11.86 -0.17 -13.67
C ILE A 7 12.53 -1.40 -14.26
N THR A 8 12.44 -2.53 -13.57
CA THR A 8 12.97 -3.80 -14.07
C THR A 8 11.90 -4.48 -14.90
N LEU A 9 12.22 -4.80 -16.15
CA LEU A 9 11.35 -5.58 -17.03
C LEU A 9 11.69 -7.05 -16.89
N LEU A 10 10.74 -7.85 -16.40
CA LEU A 10 10.88 -9.30 -16.30
C LEU A 10 10.45 -9.97 -17.62
N TYR A 11 11.05 -11.12 -17.90
CA TYR A 11 10.62 -11.97 -19.01
C TYR A 11 9.17 -12.44 -18.83
N THR A 12 8.47 -12.70 -19.94
CA THR A 12 7.05 -13.09 -19.96
C THR A 12 6.73 -14.25 -19.03
N TRP A 13 7.58 -15.27 -18.98
CA TRP A 13 7.40 -16.44 -18.13
C TRP A 13 7.53 -16.12 -16.63
N TYR A 14 8.43 -15.21 -16.24
CA TYR A 14 8.48 -14.70 -14.86
C TYR A 14 7.24 -13.90 -14.50
N ASN A 15 6.72 -13.07 -15.42
CA ASN A 15 5.48 -12.32 -15.16
C ASN A 15 4.30 -13.26 -14.90
N ILE A 16 4.19 -14.36 -15.67
CA ILE A 16 3.15 -15.37 -15.46
C ILE A 16 3.29 -15.99 -14.05
N LEU A 17 4.50 -16.37 -13.66
CA LEU A 17 4.75 -16.93 -12.33
C LEU A 17 4.38 -15.92 -11.22
N SER A 18 4.80 -14.66 -11.35
CA SER A 18 4.47 -13.60 -10.40
C SER A 18 2.97 -13.37 -10.27
N LEU A 19 2.19 -13.47 -11.37
CA LEU A 19 0.74 -13.37 -11.33
C LEU A 19 0.08 -14.53 -10.57
N ILE A 20 0.61 -15.75 -10.70
CA ILE A 20 0.13 -16.90 -9.94
C ILE A 20 0.37 -16.69 -8.45
N VAL A 21 1.58 -16.28 -8.07
CA VAL A 21 1.93 -15.97 -6.67
C VAL A 21 1.04 -14.85 -6.12
N LEU A 22 0.85 -13.78 -6.89
CA LEU A 22 -0.02 -12.67 -6.51
C LEU A 22 -1.44 -13.16 -6.20
N LYS A 23 -2.02 -14.00 -7.06
CA LYS A 23 -3.40 -14.49 -6.87
C LYS A 23 -3.56 -15.32 -5.59
N ILE A 24 -2.52 -16.05 -5.18
CA ILE A 24 -2.52 -16.81 -3.92
C ILE A 24 -2.44 -15.83 -2.73
N LEU A 25 -1.52 -14.86 -2.81
CA LEU A 25 -1.32 -13.88 -1.74
C LEU A 25 -2.49 -12.91 -1.59
N GLU A 26 -3.21 -12.59 -2.65
CA GLU A 26 -4.40 -11.72 -2.60
C GLU A 26 -5.47 -12.26 -1.65
N GLY A 27 -5.67 -13.58 -1.62
CA GLY A 27 -6.62 -14.22 -0.70
C GLY A 27 -6.19 -14.06 0.76
N LEU A 28 -4.92 -14.35 1.05
CA LEU A 28 -4.36 -14.25 2.41
C LEU A 28 -4.27 -12.79 2.89
N ALA A 29 -3.90 -11.88 1.99
CA ALA A 29 -3.75 -10.46 2.31
C ALA A 29 -5.09 -9.81 2.64
N GLU A 30 -6.21 -10.28 2.06
CA GLU A 30 -7.54 -9.73 2.39
C GLU A 30 -7.88 -9.94 3.88
N GLU A 31 -7.51 -11.11 4.42
CA GLU A 31 -7.68 -11.49 5.82
C GLU A 31 -6.69 -10.77 6.74
N ILE A 32 -5.39 -10.82 6.43
CA ILE A 32 -4.33 -10.33 7.33
C ILE A 32 -4.31 -8.79 7.41
N VAL A 33 -4.40 -8.10 6.26
CA VAL A 33 -4.23 -6.63 6.20
C VAL A 33 -5.50 -5.88 6.63
N GLY A 34 -6.66 -6.56 6.61
CA GLY A 34 -7.92 -6.00 7.11
C GLY A 34 -8.45 -4.82 6.29
N LYS A 35 -9.26 -3.92 6.89
CA LYS A 35 -9.94 -2.83 6.15
C LYS A 35 -9.12 -1.55 5.98
N TYR A 36 -8.01 -1.40 6.70
CA TYR A 36 -7.28 -0.13 6.84
C TYR A 36 -6.36 0.24 5.67
N GLN A 37 -5.94 -0.76 4.88
CA GLN A 37 -5.12 -0.51 3.69
C GLN A 37 -5.99 -0.53 2.43
N SER A 38 -5.82 0.47 1.58
CA SER A 38 -6.47 0.56 0.26
C SER A 38 -5.51 0.44 -0.91
N GLY A 39 -4.24 0.78 -0.72
CA GLY A 39 -3.24 0.68 -1.78
C GLY A 39 -3.05 -0.77 -2.23
N PHE A 40 -2.95 -0.95 -3.56
CA PHE A 40 -2.66 -2.23 -4.22
C PHE A 40 -3.67 -3.35 -3.91
N ARG A 41 -4.95 -3.00 -3.72
CA ARG A 41 -6.01 -3.97 -3.45
C ARG A 41 -7.13 -3.89 -4.46
N LYS A 42 -7.64 -5.06 -4.85
CA LYS A 42 -8.75 -5.17 -5.78
C LYS A 42 -10.00 -4.54 -5.18
N GLY A 43 -10.68 -3.71 -5.97
CA GLY A 43 -11.94 -3.08 -5.59
C GLY A 43 -11.83 -1.97 -4.53
N ARG A 44 -10.62 -1.51 -4.18
CA ARG A 44 -10.42 -0.36 -3.28
C ARG A 44 -9.75 0.78 -4.03
N SER A 45 -10.20 2.00 -3.77
CA SER A 45 -9.64 3.21 -4.36
C SER A 45 -9.10 4.15 -3.28
N THR A 46 -8.02 4.87 -3.61
CA THR A 46 -7.51 5.96 -2.77
C THR A 46 -8.55 7.08 -2.60
N THR A 47 -9.50 7.20 -3.54
CA THR A 47 -10.57 8.20 -3.49
C THR A 47 -11.41 8.09 -2.23
N ASP A 48 -11.75 6.88 -1.78
CA ASP A 48 -12.58 6.67 -0.60
C ASP A 48 -11.90 7.24 0.65
N TYR A 49 -10.60 7.03 0.76
CA TYR A 49 -9.79 7.51 1.89
C TYR A 49 -9.62 9.03 1.85
N ILE A 50 -9.43 9.61 0.66
CA ILE A 50 -9.41 11.08 0.50
C ILE A 50 -10.75 11.68 0.96
N ILE A 51 -11.88 11.07 0.59
CA ILE A 51 -13.20 11.53 1.03
C ILE A 51 -13.33 11.44 2.56
N VAL A 52 -12.88 10.34 3.18
CA VAL A 52 -12.90 10.18 4.64
C VAL A 52 -12.08 11.26 5.32
N VAL A 53 -10.85 11.52 4.86
CA VAL A 53 -9.99 12.58 5.41
C VAL A 53 -10.64 13.95 5.25
N ARG A 54 -11.20 14.26 4.08
CA ARG A 54 -11.92 15.53 3.84
C ARG A 54 -13.12 15.71 4.76
N LYS A 55 -13.90 14.65 4.98
CA LYS A 55 -15.03 14.67 5.93
C LYS A 55 -14.56 14.88 7.36
N LEU A 56 -13.46 14.24 7.77
CA LEU A 56 -12.88 14.42 9.10
C LEU A 56 -12.41 15.87 9.31
N MET A 57 -11.75 16.45 8.31
CA MET A 57 -11.34 17.87 8.33
C MET A 57 -12.54 18.81 8.46
N GLY A 58 -13.58 18.59 7.65
CA GLY A 58 -14.81 19.40 7.69
C GLY A 58 -15.49 19.35 9.06
N LYS A 59 -15.66 18.16 9.63
CA LYS A 59 -16.29 18.00 10.95
C LYS A 59 -15.49 18.68 12.08
N ARG A 60 -14.16 18.60 12.04
CA ARG A 60 -13.31 19.25 13.06
C ARG A 60 -13.35 20.77 12.94
N TYR A 61 -13.42 21.27 11.72
CA TYR A 61 -13.63 22.69 11.45
C TYR A 61 -14.98 23.18 12.00
N GLU A 62 -16.06 22.44 11.78
CA GLU A 62 -17.39 22.74 12.34
C GLU A 62 -17.40 22.74 13.88
N ASP A 63 -16.70 21.80 14.50
CA ASP A 63 -16.57 21.68 15.96
C ASP A 63 -15.62 22.73 16.58
N ALA A 64 -15.01 23.61 15.77
CA ALA A 64 -13.95 24.55 16.18
C ALA A 64 -12.81 23.88 16.95
N LYS A 65 -12.44 22.66 16.55
CA LYS A 65 -11.37 21.86 17.17
C LYS A 65 -10.20 21.70 16.22
N ASP A 66 -9.00 21.76 16.79
CA ASP A 66 -7.79 21.47 16.03
C ASP A 66 -7.75 20.00 15.57
N LEU A 67 -7.22 19.81 14.36
CA LEU A 67 -6.95 18.51 13.76
C LEU A 67 -5.47 18.45 13.37
N HIS A 68 -4.74 17.51 13.96
CA HIS A 68 -3.36 17.22 13.61
C HIS A 68 -3.30 15.92 12.80
N MET A 69 -2.59 15.95 11.67
CA MET A 69 -2.38 14.80 10.78
C MET A 69 -0.89 14.58 10.58
N VAL A 70 -0.46 13.32 10.67
CA VAL A 70 0.93 12.92 10.43
C VAL A 70 0.97 12.09 9.16
N PHE A 71 1.73 12.57 8.18
CA PHE A 71 1.96 11.86 6.92
C PHE A 71 3.32 11.18 6.99
N VAL A 72 3.33 9.86 6.93
CA VAL A 72 4.55 9.04 6.95
C VAL A 72 4.77 8.45 5.56
N ASP A 73 5.95 8.64 5.00
CA ASP A 73 6.36 8.06 3.72
C ASP A 73 7.70 7.35 3.85
N TYR A 74 7.85 6.22 3.16
CA TYR A 74 9.06 5.40 3.20
C TYR A 74 9.97 5.71 2.02
N LYS A 75 11.22 6.08 2.29
CA LYS A 75 12.24 6.24 1.26
C LYS A 75 12.60 4.87 0.67
N GLN A 76 12.42 4.70 -0.64
CA GLN A 76 12.73 3.45 -1.36
C GLN A 76 12.06 2.21 -0.71
N ALA A 77 10.73 2.28 -0.53
CA ALA A 77 9.95 1.26 0.18
C ALA A 77 10.18 -0.19 -0.31
N TYR A 78 10.45 -0.40 -1.60
CA TYR A 78 10.71 -1.74 -2.15
C TYR A 78 12.16 -2.18 -2.01
N ASP A 79 13.12 -1.26 -2.15
CA ASP A 79 14.55 -1.57 -2.08
C ASP A 79 15.03 -1.79 -0.64
N SER A 80 14.29 -1.24 0.34
CA SER A 80 14.61 -1.31 1.77
C SER A 80 14.02 -2.52 2.49
N VAL A 81 13.28 -3.40 1.81
CA VAL A 81 12.68 -4.59 2.43
C VAL A 81 13.74 -5.62 2.79
N ASN A 82 13.77 -6.06 4.05
CA ASN A 82 14.61 -7.17 4.50
C ASN A 82 14.07 -8.49 3.90
N LYS A 83 14.87 -9.12 3.04
CA LYS A 83 14.48 -10.33 2.31
C LYS A 83 14.30 -11.54 3.22
N GLU A 84 15.10 -11.69 4.28
CA GLU A 84 14.98 -12.82 5.21
C GLU A 84 13.65 -12.77 5.95
N ARG A 85 13.31 -11.60 6.51
CA ARG A 85 12.02 -11.39 7.17
C ARG A 85 10.83 -11.56 6.22
N LEU A 86 10.99 -11.17 4.96
CA LEU A 86 9.95 -11.35 3.96
C LEU A 86 9.66 -12.84 3.74
N TRP A 87 10.70 -13.67 3.60
CA TRP A 87 10.52 -15.11 3.44
C TRP A 87 9.94 -15.78 4.69
N GLU A 88 10.33 -15.35 5.88
CA GLU A 88 9.72 -15.83 7.14
C GLU A 88 8.22 -15.51 7.22
N THR A 89 7.82 -14.32 6.76
CA THR A 89 6.41 -13.90 6.75
C THR A 89 5.58 -14.67 5.71
N LEU A 90 6.22 -15.12 4.62
CA LEU A 90 5.56 -15.84 3.54
C LEU A 90 5.49 -17.37 3.75
N ARG A 91 6.22 -17.90 4.75
CA ARG A 91 6.19 -19.32 5.12
C ARG A 91 4.94 -19.65 5.92
#